data_AF-A0A840AKK8-F1
#
_entry.id   AF-A0A840AKK8-F1
#
_cell.length_a   1.000
_cell.length_b   1.000
_cell.length_c   1.000
_cell.angle_alpha   90.00
_cell.angle_beta   90.00
_cell.angle_gamma   90.00
#
_symmetry.space_group_name_H-M   'P 1'
#
loop_
_entity.id
_entity.type
_entity.pdbx_description
1 polymer ?
#
loop_
_entity_poly.entity_id
_entity_poly.type
_entity_poly.pdbx_seq_one_letter_code
_entity_poly.pdbx_strand_id
1 'polypeptide(L)'
;MDRVPTPFRRAGPFTKFTAAFARAEGGNAAVIFAVVSIVLIGAIGVAVDYSRMALTRSQLQDRLDAALIAGVQGQGTTTAETFFDNTATGSIAKSVSRSFTSESDGLSGTASAAVPTTLSSVLGLKSFDVSASGKAVRPSGGSACILVNSTTDNQAFLANSGATINAPDCEIHVRSKANPAAIVNSGVTLNVKRVCIAGTNIIKNSSAAMPIETGCAAATDTIGPTLPSPPAQTACTVLDQNATTFNLKPGTYCSFNFNGGTKVNLAPGFYTITGTINVSGSTFTGSGVTLYFANAGAQIHFNASVVKTLTAPTSGTYKDILVYENQSNALSNYTWDSGPTDILSGIIYLARRNMTFNSQTNIKSHALTMVVNTLIWNDTRWNLSPGPVLLGSGAGGTAMLTR
;
A
#
# COMPACT_ATOMS: atom_id res chain seq x y z
N MET A 1 -84.70 41.75 -20.72
CA MET A 1 -84.14 40.63 -21.50
C MET A 1 -82.66 40.87 -21.65
N ASP A 2 -81.89 39.93 -21.11
CA ASP A 2 -80.44 39.88 -21.04
C ASP A 2 -79.72 40.11 -22.37
N ARG A 3 -78.50 40.63 -22.29
CA ARG A 3 -77.35 40.02 -22.98
C ARG A 3 -76.04 40.42 -22.31
N VAL A 4 -75.50 39.46 -21.56
CA VAL A 4 -74.11 39.41 -21.09
C VAL A 4 -73.16 39.38 -22.31
N PRO A 5 -72.07 40.16 -22.35
CA PRO A 5 -71.03 39.99 -23.36
C PRO A 5 -70.14 38.79 -23.01
N THR A 6 -70.06 37.81 -23.91
CA THR A 6 -69.11 36.69 -23.85
C THR A 6 -67.65 37.16 -24.06
N PRO A 7 -66.65 36.57 -23.38
CA PRO A 7 -65.26 36.96 -23.54
C PRO A 7 -64.69 36.42 -24.85
N PHE A 8 -64.16 37.31 -25.70
CA PHE A 8 -63.31 36.94 -26.83
C PHE A 8 -62.04 36.25 -26.30
N ARG A 9 -61.96 34.93 -26.45
CA ARG A 9 -60.71 34.17 -26.31
C ARG A 9 -59.73 34.67 -27.38
N ARG A 10 -58.71 35.42 -26.98
CA ARG A 10 -57.54 35.68 -27.84
C ARG A 10 -56.83 34.34 -28.07
N ALA A 11 -56.97 33.79 -29.27
CA ALA A 11 -56.10 32.72 -29.75
C ALA A 11 -54.65 33.21 -29.71
N GLY A 12 -53.78 32.45 -29.02
CA GLY A 12 -52.38 32.78 -28.84
C GLY A 12 -51.62 32.88 -30.17
N PRO A 13 -50.44 33.50 -30.19
CA PRO A 13 -49.66 33.76 -31.40
C PRO A 13 -49.38 32.49 -32.23
N PHE A 14 -49.28 31.32 -31.58
CA PHE A 14 -49.10 30.03 -32.25
C PHE A 14 -50.27 29.60 -33.15
N THR A 15 -51.51 29.93 -32.80
CA THR A 15 -52.70 29.51 -33.59
C THR A 15 -52.86 30.36 -34.86
N LYS A 16 -52.29 31.56 -34.89
CA LYS A 16 -52.30 32.42 -36.08
C LYS A 16 -51.24 32.00 -37.10
N PHE A 17 -50.07 31.54 -36.65
CA PHE A 17 -49.01 31.05 -37.54
C PHE A 17 -49.39 29.75 -38.24
N THR A 18 -50.03 28.80 -37.54
CA THR A 18 -50.47 27.53 -38.14
C THR A 18 -51.61 27.73 -39.15
N ALA A 19 -52.53 28.67 -38.89
CA ALA A 19 -53.61 29.01 -39.81
C ALA A 19 -53.11 29.77 -41.06
N ALA A 20 -52.10 30.63 -40.91
CA ALA A 20 -51.45 31.31 -42.05
C ALA A 20 -50.64 30.34 -42.92
N PHE A 21 -50.00 29.35 -42.30
CA PHE A 21 -49.28 28.28 -43.01
C PHE A 21 -50.23 27.36 -43.80
N ALA A 22 -51.36 26.98 -43.20
CA ALA A 22 -52.39 26.17 -43.86
C ALA A 22 -53.10 26.87 -45.03
N ARG A 23 -53.01 28.21 -45.11
CA ARG A 23 -53.59 29.04 -46.19
C ARG A 23 -52.57 29.49 -47.24
N ALA A 24 -51.32 29.07 -47.16
CA ALA A 24 -50.30 29.44 -48.14
C ALA A 24 -50.46 28.61 -49.43
N GLU A 25 -50.92 29.24 -50.52
CA GLU A 25 -51.17 28.60 -51.82
C GLU A 25 -49.96 28.57 -52.77
N GLY A 26 -48.80 29.11 -52.35
CA GLY A 26 -47.57 29.09 -53.14
C GLY A 26 -46.69 27.88 -52.79
N GLY A 27 -46.49 26.95 -53.72
CA GLY A 27 -45.68 25.73 -53.53
C GLY A 27 -44.25 25.98 -53.00
N ASN A 28 -43.70 27.19 -53.20
CA ASN A 28 -42.39 27.59 -52.69
C ASN A 28 -42.35 27.68 -51.15
N ALA A 29 -43.44 28.09 -50.49
CA ALA A 29 -43.46 28.23 -49.03
C ALA A 29 -43.38 26.85 -48.32
N ALA A 30 -44.06 25.84 -48.87
CA ALA A 30 -43.99 24.47 -48.36
C ALA A 30 -42.60 23.85 -48.56
N VAL A 31 -41.95 24.11 -49.71
CA VAL A 31 -40.60 23.62 -50.02
C VAL A 31 -39.56 24.26 -49.10
N ILE A 32 -39.59 25.60 -48.91
CA ILE A 32 -38.67 26.30 -47.99
C ILE A 32 -38.87 25.81 -46.56
N PHE A 33 -40.12 25.67 -46.11
CA PHE A 33 -40.42 25.15 -44.78
C PHE A 33 -39.91 23.72 -44.57
N ALA A 34 -40.08 22.83 -45.56
CA ALA A 34 -39.60 21.46 -45.50
C ALA A 34 -38.06 21.41 -45.38
N VAL A 35 -37.34 22.19 -46.20
CA VAL A 35 -35.88 22.24 -46.18
C VAL A 35 -35.37 22.80 -44.85
N VAL A 36 -35.94 23.91 -44.37
CA VAL A 36 -35.54 24.52 -43.09
C VAL A 36 -35.85 23.62 -41.90
N SER A 37 -36.99 22.91 -41.92
CA SER A 37 -37.37 21.98 -40.85
C SER A 37 -36.38 20.81 -40.73
N ILE A 38 -35.91 20.26 -41.85
CA ILE A 38 -34.89 19.20 -41.86
C ILE A 38 -33.58 19.71 -41.24
N VAL A 39 -33.15 20.93 -41.60
CA VAL A 39 -31.93 21.53 -41.05
C VAL A 39 -32.06 21.78 -39.53
N LEU A 40 -33.20 22.30 -39.08
CA LEU A 40 -33.45 22.55 -37.65
C LEU A 40 -33.53 21.25 -36.84
N ILE A 41 -34.24 20.23 -37.34
CA ILE A 41 -34.32 18.91 -36.70
C ILE A 41 -32.94 18.25 -36.66
N GLY A 42 -32.16 18.37 -37.73
CA GLY A 42 -30.77 17.89 -37.77
C GLY A 42 -29.89 18.58 -36.73
N ALA A 43 -29.97 19.91 -36.61
CA ALA A 43 -29.21 20.67 -35.63
C ALA A 43 -29.59 20.33 -34.17
N ILE A 44 -30.89 20.21 -33.88
CA ILE A 44 -31.39 19.77 -32.57
C ILE A 44 -30.93 18.33 -32.29
N GLY A 45 -30.95 17.47 -33.32
CA GLY A 45 -30.54 16.08 -33.20
C GLY A 45 -29.08 15.91 -32.82
N VAL A 46 -28.20 16.67 -33.48
CA VAL A 46 -26.77 16.72 -33.16
C VAL A 46 -26.56 17.26 -31.73
N ALA A 47 -27.29 18.30 -31.32
CA ALA A 47 -27.15 18.88 -29.97
C ALA A 47 -27.55 17.90 -28.86
N VAL A 48 -28.64 17.14 -29.04
CA VAL A 48 -29.10 16.13 -28.08
C VAL A 48 -28.13 14.95 -28.02
N ASP A 49 -27.71 14.44 -29.18
CA ASP A 49 -26.76 13.32 -29.24
C ASP A 49 -25.40 13.72 -28.64
N TYR A 50 -24.92 14.94 -28.89
CA TYR A 50 -23.71 15.48 -28.26
C TYR A 50 -23.83 15.55 -26.73
N SER A 51 -24.97 16.02 -26.22
CA SER A 51 -25.23 16.09 -24.78
C SER A 51 -25.16 14.70 -24.14
N ARG A 52 -25.71 13.67 -24.81
CA ARG A 52 -25.65 12.27 -24.35
C ARG A 52 -24.22 11.70 -24.40
N MET A 53 -23.45 12.05 -25.44
CA MET A 53 -22.04 11.67 -25.53
C MET A 53 -21.21 12.28 -24.41
N ALA A 54 -21.39 13.58 -24.13
CA ALA A 54 -20.67 14.28 -23.08
C ALA A 54 -20.95 13.68 -21.69
N LEU A 55 -22.22 13.37 -21.39
CA LEU A 55 -22.61 12.70 -20.16
C LEU A 55 -22.01 11.29 -20.05
N THR A 56 -22.05 10.51 -21.14
CA THR A 56 -21.47 9.15 -21.15
C THR A 56 -19.97 9.19 -20.96
N ARG A 57 -19.27 10.16 -21.57
CA ARG A 57 -17.83 10.36 -21.37
C ARG A 57 -17.50 10.63 -19.91
N SER A 58 -18.26 11.51 -19.25
CA SER A 58 -18.05 11.83 -17.83
C SER A 58 -18.23 10.59 -16.96
N GLN A 59 -19.33 9.85 -17.14
CA GLN A 59 -19.60 8.64 -16.37
C GLN A 59 -18.55 7.54 -16.60
N LEU A 60 -18.05 7.41 -17.84
CA LEU A 60 -16.99 6.47 -18.18
C LEU A 60 -15.67 6.85 -17.52
N GLN A 61 -15.35 8.16 -17.46
CA GLN A 61 -14.18 8.67 -16.75
C GLN A 61 -14.29 8.42 -15.25
N ASP A 62 -15.42 8.73 -14.61
CA ASP A 62 -15.60 8.55 -13.16
C ASP A 62 -15.43 7.08 -12.76
N ARG A 63 -15.94 6.16 -13.57
CA ARG A 63 -15.80 4.71 -13.39
C ARG A 63 -14.36 4.25 -13.57
N LEU A 64 -13.67 4.77 -14.60
CA LEU A 64 -12.27 4.48 -14.85
C LEU A 64 -11.38 4.95 -13.69
N ASP A 65 -11.61 6.18 -13.23
CA ASP A 65 -10.87 6.81 -12.14
C ASP A 65 -11.05 6.05 -10.82
N ALA A 66 -12.27 5.65 -10.49
CA ALA A 66 -12.56 4.83 -9.31
C ALA A 66 -11.89 3.43 -9.39
N ALA A 67 -11.93 2.80 -10.57
CA ALA A 67 -11.29 1.51 -10.80
C ALA A 67 -9.76 1.59 -10.71
N LEU A 68 -9.14 2.64 -11.25
CA LEU A 68 -7.70 2.87 -11.17
C LEU A 68 -7.25 3.07 -9.72
N ILE A 69 -7.99 3.86 -8.94
CA ILE A 69 -7.71 4.06 -7.51
C ILE A 69 -7.86 2.74 -6.73
N ALA A 70 -8.93 1.98 -6.98
CA ALA A 70 -9.14 0.68 -6.32
C ALA A 70 -8.07 -0.34 -6.70
N GLY A 71 -7.65 -0.38 -7.97
CA GLY A 71 -6.57 -1.23 -8.45
C GLY A 71 -5.20 -0.91 -7.84
N VAL A 72 -4.91 0.38 -7.66
CA VAL A 72 -3.69 0.86 -6.99
C VAL A 72 -3.67 0.44 -5.51
N GLN A 73 -4.81 0.52 -4.81
CA GLN A 73 -4.93 0.09 -3.41
C GLN A 73 -4.91 -1.43 -3.23
N GLY A 74 -5.60 -2.16 -4.11
CA GLY A 74 -5.68 -3.63 -4.11
C GLY A 74 -4.53 -4.33 -4.84
N GLN A 75 -3.48 -3.58 -5.22
CA GLN A 75 -2.23 -4.07 -5.81
C GLN A 75 -2.37 -4.93 -7.08
N GLY A 76 -3.25 -4.56 -8.02
CA GLY A 76 -3.31 -5.29 -9.28
C GLY A 76 -4.36 -4.84 -10.29
N THR A 77 -4.12 -5.19 -11.56
CA THR A 77 -5.04 -4.97 -12.68
C THR A 77 -6.35 -5.73 -12.50
N THR A 78 -6.32 -6.94 -11.93
CA THR A 78 -7.52 -7.74 -11.65
C THR A 78 -8.49 -7.05 -10.67
N THR A 79 -7.95 -6.35 -9.67
CA THR A 79 -8.77 -5.56 -8.75
C THR A 79 -9.39 -4.35 -9.46
N ALA A 80 -8.62 -3.68 -10.33
CA ALA A 80 -9.13 -2.59 -11.16
C ALA A 80 -10.26 -3.07 -12.09
N GLU A 81 -10.08 -4.22 -12.74
CA GLU A 81 -11.07 -4.83 -13.63
C GLU A 81 -12.35 -5.18 -12.90
N THR A 82 -12.23 -5.82 -11.73
CA THR A 82 -13.36 -6.23 -10.90
C THR A 82 -14.12 -5.03 -10.36
N PHE A 83 -13.40 -3.99 -9.92
CA PHE A 83 -14.01 -2.77 -9.42
C PHE A 83 -14.70 -2.00 -10.56
N PHE A 84 -14.05 -1.92 -11.72
CA PHE A 84 -14.65 -1.35 -12.92
C PHE A 84 -15.95 -2.10 -13.23
N ASP A 85 -15.95 -3.43 -13.34
CA ASP A 85 -17.16 -4.23 -13.63
C ASP A 85 -18.32 -3.99 -12.67
N ASN A 86 -18.04 -4.00 -11.37
CA ASN A 86 -19.07 -3.94 -10.34
C ASN A 86 -19.57 -2.52 -10.06
N THR A 87 -18.89 -1.50 -10.60
CA THR A 87 -19.34 -0.11 -10.49
C THR A 87 -20.47 0.14 -11.47
N ALA A 88 -21.71 0.22 -10.95
CA ALA A 88 -22.89 0.51 -11.74
C ALA A 88 -22.84 1.94 -12.30
N THR A 89 -23.04 2.08 -13.61
CA THR A 89 -23.33 3.35 -14.28
C THR A 89 -24.71 3.27 -14.91
N GLY A 90 -25.43 4.39 -14.97
CA GLY A 90 -26.71 4.46 -15.68
C GLY A 90 -26.52 4.07 -17.14
N SER A 91 -26.90 2.85 -17.50
CA SER A 91 -26.56 2.20 -18.78
C SER A 91 -27.02 3.00 -20.00
N ILE A 92 -26.09 3.63 -20.71
CA ILE A 92 -26.32 4.20 -22.05
C ILE A 92 -25.39 3.58 -23.12
N ALA A 93 -24.32 2.87 -22.74
CA ALA A 93 -23.40 2.28 -23.70
C ALA A 93 -23.63 0.77 -23.92
N LYS A 94 -23.63 0.35 -25.19
CA LYS A 94 -24.00 -1.00 -25.63
C LYS A 94 -22.85 -2.02 -25.59
N SER A 95 -21.65 -1.57 -25.25
CA SER A 95 -20.43 -2.37 -25.07
C SER A 95 -19.37 -1.48 -24.40
N VAL A 96 -18.74 -1.97 -23.33
CA VAL A 96 -17.65 -1.26 -22.65
C VAL A 96 -16.41 -2.14 -22.73
N SER A 97 -15.41 -1.73 -23.51
CA SER A 97 -14.09 -2.35 -23.49
C SER A 97 -13.23 -1.61 -22.47
N ARG A 98 -12.40 -2.34 -21.71
CA ARG A 98 -11.42 -1.74 -20.80
C ARG A 98 -10.10 -2.47 -20.89
N SER A 99 -9.02 -1.76 -20.62
CA SER A 99 -7.69 -2.31 -20.45
C SER A 99 -7.02 -1.62 -19.29
N PHE A 100 -6.34 -2.38 -18.44
CA PHE A 100 -5.48 -1.85 -17.39
C PHE A 100 -4.08 -2.43 -17.55
N THR A 101 -3.08 -1.55 -17.46
CA THR A 101 -1.68 -1.93 -17.57
C THR A 101 -0.96 -1.54 -16.30
N SER A 102 -0.23 -2.48 -15.71
CA SER A 102 0.66 -2.19 -14.58
C SER A 102 1.86 -1.37 -15.05
N GLU A 103 2.11 -0.25 -14.38
CA GLU A 103 3.30 0.58 -14.58
C GLU A 103 4.17 0.59 -13.33
N SER A 104 5.43 1.04 -13.47
CA SER A 104 6.41 1.07 -12.37
C SER A 104 5.99 1.93 -11.18
N ASP A 105 5.16 2.94 -11.42
CA ASP A 105 4.68 3.91 -10.44
C ASP A 105 3.17 3.81 -10.19
N GLY A 106 2.45 2.86 -10.80
CA GLY A 106 0.99 2.86 -10.73
C GLY A 106 0.27 1.89 -11.65
N LEU A 107 -0.92 2.29 -12.06
CA LEU A 107 -1.74 1.64 -13.07
C LEU A 107 -2.20 2.70 -14.07
N SER A 108 -2.09 2.38 -15.36
CA SER A 108 -2.80 3.11 -16.41
C SER A 108 -3.99 2.28 -16.90
N GLY A 109 -5.00 2.97 -17.43
CA GLY A 109 -6.17 2.31 -17.96
C GLY A 109 -6.85 3.11 -19.05
N THR A 110 -7.51 2.37 -19.93
CA THR A 110 -8.40 2.92 -20.95
C THR A 110 -9.75 2.23 -20.88
N ALA A 111 -10.81 2.96 -21.17
CA ALA A 111 -12.14 2.42 -21.32
C ALA A 111 -12.81 3.06 -22.54
N SER A 112 -13.53 2.27 -23.33
CA SER A 112 -14.23 2.75 -24.53
C SER A 112 -15.64 2.21 -24.58
N ALA A 113 -16.57 3.02 -25.08
CA ALA A 113 -17.97 2.67 -25.16
C ALA A 113 -18.64 3.31 -26.38
N ALA A 114 -19.54 2.57 -27.04
CA ALA A 114 -20.31 3.07 -28.17
C ALA A 114 -21.65 3.66 -27.69
N VAL A 115 -21.91 4.93 -28.03
CA VAL A 115 -23.15 5.66 -27.74
C VAL A 115 -24.03 5.67 -28.99
N PRO A 116 -25.20 5.00 -28.97
CA PRO A 116 -26.14 5.06 -30.08
C PRO A 116 -26.73 6.47 -30.24
N THR A 117 -26.72 6.97 -31.47
CA THR A 117 -27.39 8.21 -31.82
C THR A 117 -28.91 8.01 -31.80
N THR A 118 -29.63 9.08 -31.50
CA THR A 118 -31.09 9.09 -31.57
C THR A 118 -31.53 9.78 -32.84
N LEU A 119 -31.32 11.10 -32.90
CA LEU A 119 -31.81 11.95 -33.98
C LEU A 119 -30.79 12.07 -35.12
N SER A 120 -29.49 11.98 -34.82
CA SER A 120 -28.42 11.97 -35.84
C SER A 120 -28.40 10.69 -36.68
N SER A 121 -29.14 9.65 -36.27
CA SER A 121 -29.33 8.43 -37.05
C SER A 121 -30.04 8.68 -38.39
N VAL A 122 -30.90 9.71 -38.45
CA VAL A 122 -31.59 10.16 -39.67
C VAL A 122 -30.58 10.70 -40.71
N LEU A 123 -29.42 11.16 -40.25
CA LEU A 123 -28.30 11.60 -41.08
C LEU A 123 -27.29 10.48 -41.39
N GLY A 124 -27.61 9.23 -41.05
CA GLY A 124 -26.77 8.05 -41.30
C GLY A 124 -25.71 7.75 -40.23
N LEU A 125 -25.58 8.58 -39.20
CA LEU A 125 -24.63 8.38 -38.09
C LEU A 125 -25.28 7.46 -37.05
N LYS A 126 -24.85 6.20 -36.92
CA LYS A 126 -25.52 5.20 -36.06
C LYS A 126 -25.03 5.17 -34.62
N SER A 127 -23.77 5.54 -34.39
CA SER A 127 -23.15 5.58 -33.06
C SER A 127 -21.92 6.45 -33.07
N PHE A 128 -21.51 6.88 -31.88
CA PHE A 128 -20.24 7.53 -31.64
C PHE A 128 -19.46 6.76 -30.59
N ASP A 129 -18.17 6.57 -30.84
CA ASP A 129 -17.26 5.95 -29.89
C ASP A 129 -16.73 7.01 -28.91
N VAL A 130 -16.87 6.70 -27.63
CA VAL A 130 -16.41 7.54 -26.54
C VAL A 130 -15.34 6.75 -25.78
N SER A 131 -14.15 7.33 -25.62
CA SER A 131 -13.07 6.75 -24.84
C SER A 131 -12.66 7.63 -23.67
N ALA A 132 -12.28 6.99 -22.57
CA ALA A 132 -11.68 7.60 -21.39
C ALA A 132 -10.31 6.95 -21.17
N SER A 133 -9.34 7.74 -20.70
CA SER A 133 -8.03 7.28 -20.31
C SER A 133 -7.66 7.93 -18.99
N GLY A 134 -6.87 7.23 -18.19
CA GLY A 134 -6.40 7.75 -16.92
C GLY A 134 -5.23 6.94 -16.39
N LYS A 135 -4.47 7.55 -15.50
CA LYS A 135 -3.42 6.90 -14.74
C LYS A 135 -3.62 7.21 -13.26
N ALA A 136 -3.61 6.18 -12.44
CA ALA A 136 -3.49 6.34 -10.99
C ALA A 136 -2.06 5.98 -10.60
N VAL A 137 -1.39 6.93 -9.96
CA VAL A 137 -0.04 6.75 -9.45
C VAL A 137 -0.16 6.19 -8.02
N ARG A 138 0.55 5.10 -7.73
CA ARG A 138 0.82 4.68 -6.36
C ARG A 138 1.56 5.83 -5.68
N PRO A 139 1.21 6.22 -4.44
CA PRO A 139 2.06 7.13 -3.69
C PRO A 139 3.53 6.75 -3.84
N SER A 140 4.33 7.65 -4.41
CA SER A 140 5.76 7.47 -4.64
C SER A 140 6.57 7.66 -3.35
N GLY A 141 6.09 7.07 -2.26
CA GLY A 141 6.91 6.80 -1.08
C GLY A 141 7.07 5.29 -1.04
N GLY A 142 8.24 4.78 -1.46
CA GLY A 142 8.40 3.34 -1.53
C GLY A 142 8.13 2.71 -0.18
N SER A 143 7.46 1.58 -0.29
CA SER A 143 7.30 0.56 0.72
C SER A 143 8.54 0.38 1.59
N ALA A 144 8.59 1.08 2.73
CA ALA A 144 9.69 0.92 3.66
C ALA A 144 9.59 -0.46 4.29
N CYS A 145 10.63 -1.28 4.14
CA CYS A 145 10.73 -2.54 4.88
C CYS A 145 11.49 -2.37 6.19
N ILE A 146 12.12 -1.22 6.42
CA ILE A 146 12.67 -0.87 7.72
C ILE A 146 12.18 0.52 8.11
N LEU A 147 11.55 0.62 9.28
CA LEU A 147 11.19 1.89 9.92
C LEU A 147 11.86 2.01 11.27
N VAL A 148 12.70 3.03 11.37
CA VAL A 148 13.24 3.52 12.64
C VAL A 148 12.26 4.57 13.18
N ASN A 149 11.50 4.16 14.19
CA ASN A 149 10.26 4.81 14.61
C ASN A 149 10.50 6.03 15.51
N SER A 150 11.64 6.14 16.18
CA SER A 150 11.95 7.28 17.03
C SER A 150 11.90 8.60 16.24
N THR A 151 11.20 9.59 16.78
CA THR A 151 11.08 10.93 16.18
C THR A 151 12.07 11.95 16.75
N THR A 152 12.69 11.64 17.90
CA THR A 152 13.46 12.61 18.71
C THR A 152 14.84 12.14 19.12
N ASP A 153 15.18 10.85 18.97
CA ASP A 153 16.48 10.35 19.41
C ASP A 153 17.60 10.82 18.49
N ASN A 154 18.69 11.32 19.09
CA ASN A 154 19.96 11.47 18.39
C ASN A 154 20.47 10.09 18.00
N GLN A 155 21.10 9.99 16.83
CA GLN A 155 21.60 8.72 16.31
C GLN A 155 20.51 7.62 16.32
N ALA A 156 19.29 7.96 15.86
CA ALA A 156 18.21 6.99 15.75
C ALA A 156 18.59 5.85 14.78
N PHE A 157 19.40 6.17 13.78
CA PHE A 157 20.02 5.20 12.88
C PHE A 157 21.54 5.32 12.89
N LEU A 158 22.25 4.23 13.16
CA LEU A 158 23.71 4.13 13.06
C LEU A 158 24.10 2.96 12.18
N ALA A 159 24.91 3.21 11.16
CA ALA A 159 25.62 2.17 10.42
C ALA A 159 27.13 2.36 10.61
N ASN A 160 27.82 1.32 11.09
CA ASN A 160 29.24 1.38 11.44
C ASN A 160 29.97 0.04 11.20
N SER A 161 31.30 0.08 11.33
CA SER A 161 32.19 -1.08 11.36
C SER A 161 32.10 -1.94 10.10
N GLY A 162 31.98 -1.31 8.93
CA GLY A 162 31.96 -2.02 7.66
C GLY A 162 30.62 -2.68 7.29
N ALA A 163 29.51 -2.31 7.94
CA ALA A 163 28.20 -2.88 7.67
C ALA A 163 27.84 -2.82 6.17
N THR A 164 27.33 -3.93 5.62
CA THR A 164 27.00 -4.11 4.21
C THR A 164 25.56 -4.59 4.06
N ILE A 165 24.68 -3.73 3.57
CA ILE A 165 23.25 -4.02 3.44
C ILE A 165 22.88 -4.07 1.97
N ASN A 166 22.36 -5.22 1.55
CA ASN A 166 21.91 -5.49 0.19
C ASN A 166 20.40 -5.75 0.20
N ALA A 167 19.62 -4.74 -0.18
CA ALA A 167 18.16 -4.77 -0.23
C ALA A 167 17.66 -3.83 -1.33
N PRO A 168 17.92 -4.12 -2.61
CA PRO A 168 17.73 -3.17 -3.73
C PRO A 168 16.28 -2.71 -3.90
N ASP A 169 15.31 -3.51 -3.44
CA ASP A 169 13.88 -3.19 -3.52
C ASP A 169 13.33 -2.56 -2.21
N CYS A 170 14.19 -2.32 -1.22
CA CYS A 170 13.79 -1.89 0.11
C CYS A 170 14.11 -0.43 0.38
N GLU A 171 13.17 0.29 0.99
CA GLU A 171 13.42 1.61 1.58
C GLU A 171 13.62 1.51 3.10
N ILE A 172 14.53 2.32 3.62
CA ILE A 172 14.80 2.49 5.06
C ILE A 172 14.33 3.88 5.46
N HIS A 173 13.34 3.96 6.33
CA HIS A 173 12.78 5.23 6.78
C HIS A 173 13.17 5.51 8.22
N VAL A 174 13.72 6.70 8.48
CA VAL A 174 14.15 7.17 9.80
C VAL A 174 13.33 8.39 10.17
N ARG A 175 12.50 8.28 11.20
CA ARG A 175 11.57 9.35 11.61
C ARG A 175 12.23 10.46 12.44
N SER A 176 13.43 10.23 12.94
CA SER A 176 14.08 11.17 13.85
C SER A 176 14.43 12.48 13.13
N LYS A 177 14.11 13.59 13.80
CA LYS A 177 14.50 14.96 13.40
C LYS A 177 15.62 15.54 14.26
N ALA A 178 16.25 14.70 15.09
CA ALA A 178 17.31 15.10 16.00
C ALA A 178 18.59 15.53 15.26
N ASN A 179 19.60 16.00 16.00
CA ASN A 179 20.87 16.46 15.43
C ASN A 179 22.07 15.81 16.13
N PRO A 180 22.72 14.80 15.52
CA PRO A 180 22.39 14.18 14.23
C PRO A 180 21.25 13.16 14.35
N ALA A 181 20.38 13.08 13.34
CA ALA A 181 19.31 12.08 13.27
C ALA A 181 19.86 10.69 12.92
N ALA A 182 20.94 10.65 12.13
CA ALA A 182 21.60 9.43 11.71
C ALA A 182 23.12 9.62 11.61
N ILE A 183 23.85 8.52 11.76
CA ILE A 183 25.30 8.45 11.59
C ILE A 183 25.63 7.27 10.66
N VAL A 184 26.41 7.54 9.61
CA VAL A 184 26.93 6.51 8.70
C VAL A 184 28.45 6.67 8.62
N ASN A 185 29.17 5.68 9.14
CA ASN A 185 30.63 5.70 9.19
C ASN A 185 31.29 5.15 7.93
N SER A 186 32.61 5.36 7.81
CA SER A 186 33.42 4.87 6.68
C SER A 186 33.36 3.34 6.57
N GLY A 187 33.41 2.83 5.34
CA GLY A 187 33.38 1.39 5.06
C GLY A 187 31.99 0.76 5.01
N VAL A 188 30.93 1.52 5.36
CA VAL A 188 29.54 1.05 5.20
C VAL A 188 29.14 1.02 3.72
N THR A 189 28.45 -0.05 3.33
CA THR A 189 27.82 -0.19 2.00
C THR A 189 26.31 -0.32 2.16
N LEU A 190 25.54 0.56 1.53
CA LEU A 190 24.08 0.52 1.51
C LEU A 190 23.58 0.39 0.06
N ASN A 191 23.36 -0.85 -0.39
CA ASN A 191 22.66 -1.14 -1.64
C ASN A 191 21.17 -1.29 -1.34
N VAL A 192 20.48 -0.18 -1.17
CA VAL A 192 19.03 -0.13 -0.91
C VAL A 192 18.36 0.83 -1.88
N LYS A 193 17.04 0.70 -2.07
CA LYS A 193 16.30 1.58 -2.98
C LYS A 193 16.42 3.03 -2.55
N ARG A 194 16.23 3.29 -1.26
CA ARG A 194 16.29 4.63 -0.65
C ARG A 194 16.46 4.55 0.86
N VAL A 195 17.17 5.51 1.43
CA VAL A 195 17.18 5.80 2.87
C VAL A 195 16.58 7.19 3.06
N CYS A 196 15.35 7.26 3.53
CA CYS A 196 14.67 8.51 3.81
C CYS A 196 14.80 8.86 5.30
N ILE A 197 15.49 9.96 5.61
CA ILE A 197 15.70 10.49 6.95
C ILE A 197 14.90 11.79 7.11
N ALA A 198 13.99 11.84 8.09
CA ALA A 198 13.15 13.01 8.33
C ALA A 198 13.94 14.23 8.82
N GLY A 199 15.03 14.03 9.58
CA GLY A 199 15.95 15.08 10.00
C GLY A 199 16.85 15.56 8.85
N THR A 200 17.24 16.84 8.91
CA THR A 200 18.14 17.47 7.93
C THR A 200 19.62 17.35 8.31
N ASN A 201 19.92 17.01 9.57
CA ASN A 201 21.29 16.91 10.07
C ASN A 201 21.69 15.45 10.29
N ILE A 202 22.71 15.01 9.57
CA ILE A 202 23.30 13.67 9.69
C ILE A 202 24.83 13.78 9.73
N ILE A 203 25.48 12.79 10.32
CA ILE A 203 26.93 12.60 10.18
C ILE A 203 27.17 11.50 9.15
N LYS A 204 27.81 11.85 8.03
CA LYS A 204 28.21 10.90 6.99
C LYS A 204 29.72 10.94 6.84
N ASN A 205 30.41 10.02 7.51
CA ASN A 205 31.87 9.87 7.43
C ASN A 205 32.30 8.97 6.25
N SER A 206 31.57 9.04 5.13
CA SER A 206 31.82 8.21 3.95
C SER A 206 31.77 9.07 2.69
N SER A 207 32.76 8.89 1.81
CA SER A 207 32.82 9.53 0.50
C SER A 207 31.98 8.81 -0.57
N ALA A 208 31.51 7.59 -0.28
CA ALA A 208 30.71 6.82 -1.22
C ALA A 208 29.36 7.52 -1.51
N ALA A 209 28.93 7.48 -2.76
CA ALA A 209 27.55 7.82 -3.11
C ALA A 209 26.61 6.82 -2.39
N MET A 210 25.64 7.35 -1.67
CA MET A 210 24.68 6.55 -0.90
C MET A 210 23.27 7.05 -1.21
N PRO A 211 22.26 6.17 -1.26
CA PRO A 211 20.88 6.54 -1.57
C PRO A 211 20.19 7.22 -0.37
N ILE A 212 20.86 8.17 0.29
CA ILE A 212 20.38 8.86 1.48
C ILE A 212 19.74 10.19 1.08
N GLU A 213 18.48 10.37 1.46
CA GLU A 213 17.71 11.60 1.34
C GLU A 213 17.42 12.14 2.76
N THR A 214 17.66 13.42 3.00
CA THR A 214 17.41 14.08 4.29
C THR A 214 16.27 15.09 4.16
N GLY A 215 15.55 15.35 5.25
CA GLY A 215 14.37 16.24 5.24
C GLY A 215 13.15 15.68 4.49
N CYS A 216 13.17 14.39 4.15
CA CYS A 216 12.09 13.73 3.41
C CYS A 216 10.93 13.31 4.31
N ALA A 217 9.78 13.00 3.70
CA ALA A 217 8.60 12.49 4.40
C ALA A 217 8.76 11.01 4.76
N ALA A 218 9.41 10.73 5.90
CA ALA A 218 9.57 9.36 6.41
C ALA A 218 8.22 8.70 6.69
N ALA A 219 8.17 7.37 6.51
CA ALA A 219 6.98 6.54 6.71
C ALA A 219 6.45 6.67 8.15
N THR A 220 5.15 6.44 8.30
CA THR A 220 4.52 6.32 9.60
C THR A 220 4.29 4.86 9.93
N ASP A 221 4.27 4.54 11.22
CA ASP A 221 3.96 3.20 11.67
C ASP A 221 2.46 2.88 11.48
N THR A 222 2.17 2.06 10.47
CA THR A 222 0.83 1.53 10.19
C THR A 222 0.61 0.12 10.75
N ILE A 223 1.66 -0.55 11.23
CA ILE A 223 1.57 -1.93 11.73
C ILE A 223 1.12 -1.92 13.19
N GLY A 224 1.73 -1.09 14.04
CA GLY A 224 1.47 -1.04 15.48
C GLY A 224 -0.02 -1.04 15.87
N PRO A 225 -0.83 -0.13 15.29
CA PRO A 225 -2.27 -0.06 15.57
C PRO A 225 -3.08 -1.29 15.15
N THR A 226 -2.54 -2.14 14.27
CA THR A 226 -3.23 -3.33 13.72
C THR A 226 -2.80 -4.62 14.40
N LEU A 227 -1.82 -4.56 15.32
CA LEU A 227 -1.32 -5.75 16.00
C LEU A 227 -2.44 -6.41 16.83
N PRO A 228 -2.66 -7.73 16.67
CA PRO A 228 -3.66 -8.43 17.47
C PRO A 228 -3.29 -8.43 18.95
N SER A 229 -4.29 -8.47 19.82
CA SER A 229 -4.05 -8.68 21.25
C SER A 229 -3.43 -10.06 21.49
N PRO A 230 -2.44 -10.19 22.38
CA PRO A 230 -1.87 -11.49 22.73
C PRO A 230 -2.89 -12.31 23.53
N PRO A 231 -2.81 -13.66 23.50
CA PRO A 231 -3.60 -14.50 24.39
C PRO A 231 -3.21 -14.27 25.85
N ALA A 232 -4.09 -14.62 26.79
CA ALA A 232 -3.79 -14.55 28.21
C ALA A 232 -2.53 -15.38 28.54
N GLN A 233 -1.60 -14.79 29.28
CA GLN A 233 -0.38 -15.46 29.70
C GLN A 233 -0.72 -16.65 30.62
N THR A 234 -0.02 -17.76 30.41
CA THR A 234 -0.12 -18.97 31.23
C THR A 234 1.11 -19.15 32.12
N ALA A 235 1.10 -20.18 32.98
CA ALA A 235 2.29 -20.54 33.76
C ALA A 235 3.49 -20.88 32.85
N CYS A 236 4.71 -20.62 33.33
CA CYS A 236 5.93 -20.94 32.62
C CYS A 236 5.98 -22.43 32.27
N THR A 237 6.27 -22.75 31.00
CA THR A 237 6.61 -24.11 30.59
C THR A 237 7.89 -24.53 31.27
N VAL A 238 7.86 -25.66 31.99
CA VAL A 238 9.06 -26.26 32.59
C VAL A 238 9.83 -27.02 31.52
N LEU A 239 11.12 -26.73 31.39
CA LEU A 239 12.02 -27.35 30.43
C LEU A 239 13.09 -28.16 31.16
N ASP A 240 13.44 -29.31 30.60
CA ASP A 240 14.55 -30.13 31.09
C ASP A 240 15.89 -29.46 30.75
N GLN A 241 16.66 -29.10 31.76
CA GLN A 241 17.96 -28.44 31.59
C GLN A 241 19.03 -29.35 30.97
N ASN A 242 18.83 -30.68 30.98
CA ASN A 242 19.78 -31.64 30.45
C ASN A 242 19.47 -32.07 29.01
N ALA A 243 18.33 -31.65 28.46
CA ALA A 243 17.94 -32.02 27.11
C ALA A 243 18.88 -31.37 26.07
N THR A 244 19.26 -32.15 25.06
CA THR A 244 20.04 -31.68 23.91
C THR A 244 19.16 -31.35 22.71
N THR A 245 17.90 -31.80 22.73
CA THR A 245 16.88 -31.48 21.72
C THR A 245 15.59 -31.07 22.41
N PHE A 246 15.06 -29.91 22.04
CA PHE A 246 13.85 -29.33 22.58
C PHE A 246 12.81 -29.21 21.47
N ASN A 247 11.69 -29.91 21.61
CA ASN A 247 10.54 -29.78 20.72
C ASN A 247 9.46 -28.97 21.43
N LEU A 248 9.58 -27.65 21.31
CA LEU A 248 8.73 -26.68 21.99
C LEU A 248 7.36 -26.61 21.31
N LYS A 249 6.31 -26.45 22.13
CA LYS A 249 4.94 -26.23 21.69
C LYS A 249 4.53 -24.80 22.04
N PRO A 250 3.53 -24.21 21.36
CA PRO A 250 2.97 -22.92 21.74
C PRO A 250 2.66 -22.85 23.24
N GLY A 251 3.09 -21.78 23.90
CA GLY A 251 3.02 -21.64 25.36
C GLY A 251 3.81 -20.46 25.89
N THR A 252 3.88 -20.37 27.22
CA THR A 252 4.63 -19.32 27.92
C THR A 252 6.03 -19.82 28.28
N TYR A 253 7.05 -19.04 27.94
CA TYR A 253 8.45 -19.31 28.21
C TYR A 253 9.06 -18.13 28.95
N CYS A 254 9.71 -18.42 30.07
CA CYS A 254 10.20 -17.41 31.00
C CYS A 254 11.68 -17.16 30.72
N SER A 255 12.57 -17.64 31.58
CA SER A 255 14.02 -17.59 31.32
C SER A 255 14.57 -18.99 31.12
N PHE A 256 15.41 -19.18 30.11
CA PHE A 256 16.07 -20.46 29.85
C PHE A 256 17.37 -20.27 29.08
N ASN A 257 18.33 -21.18 29.26
CA ASN A 257 19.60 -21.16 28.55
C ASN A 257 19.73 -22.40 27.67
N PHE A 258 19.71 -22.18 26.36
CA PHE A 258 20.01 -23.19 25.34
C PHE A 258 21.50 -23.08 24.98
N ASN A 259 22.32 -24.04 25.42
CA ASN A 259 23.78 -23.99 25.27
C ASN A 259 24.32 -25.29 24.66
N GLY A 260 25.52 -25.23 24.07
CA GLY A 260 26.33 -26.43 23.80
C GLY A 260 25.80 -27.33 22.69
N GLY A 261 25.35 -26.77 21.56
CA GLY A 261 24.93 -27.58 20.41
C GLY A 261 23.47 -28.02 20.44
N THR A 262 22.64 -27.45 21.30
CA THR A 262 21.23 -27.88 21.41
C THR A 262 20.43 -27.61 20.13
N LYS A 263 19.44 -28.47 19.88
CA LYS A 263 18.47 -28.28 18.80
C LYS A 263 17.14 -27.83 19.38
N VAL A 264 16.75 -26.58 19.10
CA VAL A 264 15.46 -26.03 19.53
C VAL A 264 14.53 -25.95 18.32
N ASN A 265 13.46 -26.74 18.36
CA ASN A 265 12.45 -26.83 17.31
C ASN A 265 11.12 -26.34 17.88
N LEU A 266 10.55 -25.32 17.25
CA LEU A 266 9.27 -24.75 17.61
C LEU A 266 8.21 -25.31 16.66
N ALA A 267 7.20 -25.97 17.23
CA ALA A 267 5.98 -26.29 16.49
C ALA A 267 5.26 -24.98 16.06
N PRO A 268 4.50 -24.97 14.94
CA PRO A 268 3.75 -23.78 14.53
C PRO A 268 2.83 -23.25 15.64
N GLY A 269 2.75 -21.93 15.79
CA GLY A 269 1.85 -21.27 16.72
C GLY A 269 2.47 -20.10 17.51
N PHE A 270 1.80 -19.72 18.60
CA PHE A 270 2.10 -18.51 19.37
C PHE A 270 2.91 -18.80 20.63
N TYR A 271 4.00 -18.08 20.83
CA TYR A 271 4.92 -18.23 21.96
C TYR A 271 5.04 -16.93 22.75
N THR A 272 4.62 -16.96 24.01
CA THR A 272 4.77 -15.82 24.92
C THR A 272 6.11 -15.92 25.64
N ILE A 273 6.99 -14.94 25.43
CA ILE A 273 8.27 -14.82 26.13
C ILE A 273 8.13 -13.76 27.22
N THR A 274 8.52 -14.11 28.44
CA THR A 274 8.33 -13.24 29.63
C THR A 274 9.62 -12.98 30.39
N GLY A 275 10.71 -13.65 30.03
CA GLY A 275 12.05 -13.45 30.57
C GLY A 275 13.12 -13.53 29.48
N THR A 276 14.36 -13.75 29.89
CA THR A 276 15.50 -13.81 28.96
C THR A 276 15.77 -15.26 28.57
N ILE A 277 15.64 -15.56 27.29
CA ILE A 277 16.10 -16.83 26.71
C ILE A 277 17.47 -16.59 26.08
N ASN A 278 18.50 -17.27 26.57
CA ASN A 278 19.82 -17.23 25.96
C ASN A 278 20.01 -18.43 25.04
N VAL A 279 20.51 -18.21 23.83
CA VAL A 279 20.77 -19.25 22.85
C VAL A 279 22.22 -19.12 22.39
N SER A 280 23.00 -20.18 22.62
CA SER A 280 24.43 -20.22 22.36
C SER A 280 24.84 -21.49 21.63
N GLY A 281 25.51 -21.34 20.48
CA GLY A 281 26.06 -22.46 19.70
C GLY A 281 25.04 -23.54 19.38
N SER A 282 23.79 -23.15 19.15
CA SER A 282 22.62 -24.03 19.04
C SER A 282 21.87 -23.75 17.73
N THR A 283 20.93 -24.61 17.33
CA THR A 283 20.01 -24.32 16.21
C THR A 283 18.64 -23.93 16.75
N PHE A 284 18.02 -22.89 16.20
CA PHE A 284 16.70 -22.41 16.63
C PHE A 284 15.77 -22.31 15.41
N THR A 285 14.83 -23.25 15.29
CA THR A 285 14.03 -23.43 14.07
C THR A 285 12.54 -23.46 14.36
N GLY A 286 11.74 -22.84 13.50
CA GLY A 286 10.28 -22.81 13.62
C GLY A 286 9.63 -22.25 12.36
N SER A 287 8.63 -22.96 11.83
CA SER A 287 7.85 -22.50 10.68
C SER A 287 6.42 -22.20 11.11
N GLY A 288 5.90 -21.04 10.71
CA GLY A 288 4.57 -20.60 11.12
C GLY A 288 4.48 -20.24 12.60
N VAL A 289 5.49 -19.53 13.11
CA VAL A 289 5.60 -19.16 14.53
C VAL A 289 5.48 -17.67 14.75
N THR A 290 4.88 -17.28 15.86
CA THR A 290 4.86 -15.89 16.35
C THR A 290 5.47 -15.85 17.74
N LEU A 291 6.52 -15.04 17.91
CA LEU A 291 7.23 -14.83 19.16
C LEU A 291 6.80 -13.48 19.76
N TYR A 292 6.19 -13.51 20.94
CA TYR A 292 5.67 -12.31 21.60
C TYR A 292 6.46 -11.97 22.86
N PHE A 293 6.99 -10.75 22.95
CA PHE A 293 7.71 -10.27 24.13
C PHE A 293 6.77 -9.52 25.07
N ALA A 294 6.40 -10.18 26.18
CA ALA A 294 5.32 -9.72 27.05
C ALA A 294 5.67 -8.50 27.92
N ASN A 295 6.96 -8.28 28.19
CA ASN A 295 7.44 -7.19 29.04
C ASN A 295 8.82 -6.68 28.56
N ALA A 296 9.28 -5.56 29.12
CA ALA A 296 10.55 -4.92 28.72
C ALA A 296 11.80 -5.79 28.96
N GLY A 297 11.74 -6.75 29.88
CA GLY A 297 12.83 -7.70 30.14
C GLY A 297 12.79 -8.95 29.23
N ALA A 298 11.67 -9.19 28.54
CA ALA A 298 11.50 -10.36 27.70
C ALA A 298 12.30 -10.22 26.40
N GLN A 299 13.15 -11.20 26.10
CA GLN A 299 13.95 -11.25 24.89
C GLN A 299 14.47 -12.67 24.61
N ILE A 300 14.85 -12.92 23.36
CA ILE A 300 15.65 -14.09 23.00
C ILE A 300 17.02 -13.59 22.57
N HIS A 301 17.99 -13.69 23.46
CA HIS A 301 19.36 -13.32 23.15
C HIS A 301 20.03 -14.46 22.40
N PHE A 302 20.29 -14.24 21.12
CA PHE A 302 21.05 -15.14 20.27
C PHE A 302 22.48 -14.66 20.17
N ASN A 303 23.45 -15.55 20.38
CA ASN A 303 24.84 -15.24 20.04
C ASN A 303 25.17 -15.54 18.57
N ALA A 304 26.33 -15.07 18.13
CA ALA A 304 26.74 -15.12 16.72
C ALA A 304 26.91 -16.54 16.12
N SER A 305 26.98 -17.60 16.94
CA SER A 305 27.11 -18.98 16.46
C SER A 305 25.78 -19.73 16.33
N VAL A 306 24.65 -19.08 16.64
CA VAL A 306 23.32 -19.68 16.45
C VAL A 306 22.93 -19.65 14.97
N VAL A 307 22.42 -20.78 14.48
CA VAL A 307 21.72 -20.84 13.18
C VAL A 307 20.21 -20.74 13.41
N LYS A 308 19.57 -19.77 12.78
CA LYS A 308 18.14 -19.48 12.96
C LYS A 308 17.37 -19.66 11.67
N THR A 309 16.27 -20.42 11.74
CA THR A 309 15.32 -20.55 10.63
C THR A 309 13.92 -20.33 11.18
N LEU A 310 13.42 -19.10 11.06
CA LEU A 310 12.15 -18.68 11.65
C LEU A 310 11.25 -18.00 10.61
N THR A 311 10.05 -18.51 10.43
CA THR A 311 9.05 -17.91 9.52
C THR A 311 7.72 -17.67 10.22
N ALA A 312 7.11 -16.53 9.92
CA ALA A 312 5.78 -16.18 10.43
C ALA A 312 4.67 -17.10 9.88
N PRO A 313 3.50 -17.17 10.54
CA PRO A 313 2.32 -17.84 9.99
C PRO A 313 1.88 -17.21 8.67
N THR A 314 1.44 -18.03 7.70
CA THR A 314 0.91 -17.52 6.41
C THR A 314 -0.59 -17.24 6.45
N SER A 315 -1.27 -17.65 7.52
CA SER A 315 -2.72 -17.49 7.76
C SER A 315 -3.02 -17.37 9.26
N GLY A 316 -4.28 -17.06 9.60
CA GLY A 316 -4.76 -16.93 10.98
C GLY A 316 -4.53 -15.54 11.60
N THR A 317 -4.86 -15.40 12.89
CA THR A 317 -4.84 -14.12 13.61
C THR A 317 -3.50 -13.41 13.59
N TYR A 318 -2.39 -14.15 13.66
CA TYR A 318 -1.03 -13.62 13.67
C TYR A 318 -0.32 -13.79 12.32
N LYS A 319 -1.09 -13.86 11.23
CA LYS A 319 -0.56 -13.93 9.86
C LYS A 319 0.51 -12.85 9.67
N ASP A 320 1.64 -13.28 9.08
CA ASP A 320 2.82 -12.48 8.75
C ASP A 320 3.61 -11.91 9.94
N ILE A 321 3.15 -12.09 11.19
CA ILE A 321 3.85 -11.58 12.39
C ILE A 321 4.82 -12.63 12.92
N LEU A 322 6.13 -12.37 12.77
CA LEU A 322 7.18 -13.25 13.29
C LEU A 322 7.53 -12.90 14.74
N VAL A 323 7.85 -11.63 15.00
CA VAL A 323 8.16 -11.13 16.35
C VAL A 323 7.39 -9.86 16.60
N TYR A 324 6.74 -9.76 17.76
CA TYR A 324 6.24 -8.47 18.24
C TYR A 324 6.27 -8.37 19.76
N GLU A 325 6.11 -7.16 20.29
CA GLU A 325 6.16 -6.92 21.73
C GLU A 325 4.92 -6.19 22.27
N ASN A 326 4.80 -6.17 23.61
CA ASN A 326 3.84 -5.32 24.28
C ASN A 326 4.17 -3.84 24.05
N GLN A 327 3.24 -3.13 23.42
CA GLN A 327 3.40 -1.72 23.07
C GLN A 327 3.44 -0.77 24.28
N SER A 328 2.99 -1.26 25.44
CA SER A 328 3.06 -0.51 26.70
C SER A 328 4.41 -0.64 27.41
N ASN A 329 5.35 -1.41 26.86
CA ASN A 329 6.68 -1.58 27.46
C ASN A 329 7.45 -0.26 27.52
N ALA A 330 8.30 -0.11 28.54
CA ALA A 330 9.32 0.92 28.54
C ALA A 330 10.32 0.69 27.39
N LEU A 331 10.95 1.77 26.91
CA LEU A 331 12.04 1.66 25.95
C LEU A 331 13.19 0.86 26.55
N SER A 332 13.79 -0.02 25.77
CA SER A 332 14.90 -0.87 26.22
C SER A 332 15.83 -1.24 25.07
N ASN A 333 17.07 -1.59 25.41
CA ASN A 333 18.04 -2.04 24.42
C ASN A 333 17.85 -3.53 24.13
N TYR A 334 18.07 -3.93 22.88
CA TYR A 334 18.08 -5.33 22.50
C TYR A 334 19.14 -5.59 21.43
N THR A 335 20.04 -6.53 21.72
CA THR A 335 21.07 -6.97 20.78
C THR A 335 20.66 -8.30 20.17
N TRP A 336 20.66 -8.33 18.84
CA TRP A 336 20.39 -9.52 18.04
C TRP A 336 21.62 -9.85 17.20
N ASP A 337 22.43 -10.80 17.67
CA ASP A 337 23.53 -11.32 16.86
C ASP A 337 22.99 -12.39 15.92
N SER A 338 23.57 -12.50 14.74
CA SER A 338 23.07 -13.37 13.66
C SER A 338 24.20 -14.22 13.08
N GLY A 339 23.85 -15.41 12.60
CA GLY A 339 24.76 -16.30 11.89
C GLY A 339 24.78 -16.08 10.37
N PRO A 340 25.75 -16.67 9.64
CA PRO A 340 25.92 -16.52 8.20
C PRO A 340 24.87 -17.28 7.34
N THR A 341 23.88 -17.94 7.95
CA THR A 341 22.87 -18.73 7.24
C THR A 341 21.47 -18.54 7.82
N ASP A 342 21.23 -17.43 8.53
CA ASP A 342 19.94 -17.17 9.13
C ASP A 342 18.87 -16.93 8.06
N ILE A 343 17.70 -17.52 8.27
CA ILE A 343 16.49 -17.32 7.48
C ILE A 343 15.42 -16.75 8.41
N LEU A 344 15.01 -15.52 8.13
CA LEU A 344 13.91 -14.85 8.82
C LEU A 344 12.89 -14.40 7.78
N SER A 345 11.60 -14.61 8.06
CA SER A 345 10.50 -14.19 7.19
C SER A 345 9.30 -13.70 7.99
N GLY A 346 8.77 -12.54 7.61
CA GLY A 346 7.61 -11.91 8.24
C GLY A 346 7.89 -10.51 8.82
N ILE A 347 7.09 -10.11 9.78
CA ILE A 347 7.15 -8.82 10.46
C ILE A 347 7.89 -8.98 11.79
N ILE A 348 8.91 -8.14 12.00
CA ILE A 348 9.54 -7.90 13.30
C ILE A 348 9.12 -6.52 13.78
N TYR A 349 8.19 -6.49 14.72
CA TYR A 349 7.65 -5.28 15.30
C TYR A 349 8.16 -5.10 16.73
N LEU A 350 9.22 -4.31 16.88
CA LEU A 350 9.88 -4.04 18.16
C LEU A 350 10.06 -2.53 18.36
N ALA A 351 8.96 -1.78 18.19
CA ALA A 351 8.95 -0.30 18.23
C ALA A 351 9.34 0.30 19.59
N ARG A 352 9.49 -0.52 20.64
CA ARG A 352 9.99 -0.11 21.97
C ARG A 352 11.43 -0.58 22.22
N ARG A 353 12.11 -1.17 21.21
CA ARG A 353 13.50 -1.62 21.30
C ARG A 353 14.46 -0.73 20.54
N ASN A 354 15.54 -0.36 21.21
CA ASN A 354 16.76 0.14 20.59
C ASN A 354 17.56 -1.07 20.11
N MET A 355 17.41 -1.40 18.83
CA MET A 355 17.95 -2.62 18.24
C MET A 355 19.41 -2.43 17.83
N THR A 356 20.26 -3.38 18.24
CA THR A 356 21.63 -3.50 17.75
C THR A 356 21.82 -4.84 17.08
N PHE A 357 22.30 -4.84 15.84
CA PHE A 357 22.82 -6.04 15.18
C PHE A 357 24.35 -5.97 15.17
N ASN A 358 25.02 -6.94 15.79
CA ASN A 358 26.44 -6.87 16.15
C ASN A 358 27.25 -8.09 15.68
N SER A 359 27.08 -8.52 14.43
CA SER A 359 27.89 -9.59 13.84
C SER A 359 27.84 -9.57 12.33
N GLN A 360 28.75 -10.29 11.67
CA GLN A 360 28.69 -10.63 10.24
C GLN A 360 27.56 -11.62 9.98
N THR A 361 26.35 -11.12 10.16
CA THR A 361 25.13 -11.74 9.69
C THR A 361 25.30 -12.07 8.20
N ASN A 362 24.71 -13.13 7.68
CA ASN A 362 24.37 -13.19 6.26
C ASN A 362 22.93 -13.68 6.21
N ILE A 363 22.02 -12.85 6.71
CA ILE A 363 20.60 -13.18 6.68
C ILE A 363 20.22 -13.30 5.20
N LYS A 364 19.84 -14.51 4.80
CA LYS A 364 19.17 -14.76 3.52
C LYS A 364 17.68 -14.62 3.80
N SER A 365 17.19 -13.37 3.76
CA SER A 365 15.79 -13.09 4.05
C SER A 365 14.92 -13.41 2.83
N HIS A 366 13.88 -14.20 3.07
CA HIS A 366 12.73 -14.30 2.20
C HIS A 366 11.64 -13.41 2.81
N ALA A 367 11.62 -12.12 2.47
CA ALA A 367 10.62 -11.12 2.86
C ALA A 367 10.59 -10.75 4.36
N LEU A 368 11.26 -9.66 4.75
CA LEU A 368 11.21 -9.08 6.11
C LEU A 368 10.72 -7.63 6.11
N THR A 369 9.82 -7.31 7.06
CA THR A 369 9.47 -5.93 7.42
C THR A 369 9.78 -5.69 8.89
N MET A 370 10.43 -4.57 9.21
CA MET A 370 10.94 -4.27 10.54
C MET A 370 10.51 -2.87 11.01
N VAL A 371 9.99 -2.79 12.24
CA VAL A 371 9.74 -1.53 12.95
C VAL A 371 10.46 -1.58 14.29
N VAL A 372 11.35 -0.62 14.55
CA VAL A 372 12.18 -0.56 15.77
C VAL A 372 12.26 0.86 16.31
N ASN A 373 12.58 1.08 17.58
CA ASN A 373 12.73 2.45 18.10
C ASN A 373 13.96 3.14 17.49
N THR A 374 15.13 2.56 17.72
CA THR A 374 16.41 2.94 17.09
C THR A 374 17.08 1.70 16.50
N LEU A 375 17.99 1.91 15.55
CA LEU A 375 18.66 0.84 14.84
C LEU A 375 20.16 1.10 14.74
N ILE A 376 20.95 0.15 15.19
CA ILE A 376 22.41 0.12 15.04
C ILE A 376 22.79 -1.13 14.24
N TRP A 377 23.53 -0.91 13.16
CA TRP A 377 24.25 -1.93 12.42
C TRP A 377 25.75 -1.81 12.70
N ASN A 378 26.30 -2.82 13.36
CA ASN A 378 27.71 -2.92 13.71
C ASN A 378 28.29 -4.19 13.07
N ASP A 379 29.12 -4.03 12.03
CA ASP A 379 29.69 -5.14 11.23
C ASP A 379 28.63 -6.08 10.61
N THR A 380 27.41 -5.57 10.43
CA THR A 380 26.25 -6.32 9.92
C THR A 380 26.33 -6.53 8.41
N ARG A 381 26.12 -7.76 7.91
CA ARG A 381 25.92 -8.01 6.46
C ARG A 381 24.55 -8.61 6.14
N TRP A 382 23.68 -7.92 5.43
CA TRP A 382 22.33 -8.41 5.19
C TRP A 382 21.97 -8.50 3.73
N ASN A 383 21.24 -9.56 3.38
CA ASN A 383 20.54 -9.66 2.10
C ASN A 383 19.03 -9.71 2.38
N LEU A 384 18.34 -8.60 2.13
CA LEU A 384 16.92 -8.46 2.41
C LEU A 384 16.10 -8.35 1.14
N SER A 385 14.97 -9.04 1.13
CA SER A 385 13.85 -8.74 0.24
C SER A 385 12.70 -8.12 1.06
N PRO A 386 11.87 -7.25 0.46
CA PRO A 386 10.73 -6.63 1.15
C PRO A 386 9.76 -7.67 1.71
N GLY A 387 9.26 -7.42 2.92
CA GLY A 387 8.28 -8.26 3.62
C GLY A 387 6.87 -8.28 3.01
N PRO A 388 5.98 -9.16 3.53
CA PRO A 388 4.61 -9.32 3.02
C PRO A 388 3.73 -8.08 3.24
N VAL A 389 4.06 -7.24 4.22
CA VAL A 389 3.37 -5.98 4.50
C VAL A 389 4.39 -4.86 4.44
N LEU A 390 4.07 -3.79 3.72
CA LEU A 390 4.95 -2.65 3.53
C LEU A 390 4.43 -1.46 4.33
N LEU A 391 5.33 -0.68 4.90
CA LEU A 391 4.96 0.41 5.80
C LEU A 391 4.40 1.59 5.01
N GLY A 392 3.31 2.17 5.51
CA GLY A 392 2.61 3.27 4.84
C GLY A 392 3.48 4.51 4.68
N SER A 393 3.38 5.16 3.53
CA SER A 393 4.08 6.41 3.23
C SER A 393 3.71 7.50 4.25
N GLY A 394 4.70 8.25 4.73
CA GLY A 394 4.45 9.47 5.48
C GLY A 394 3.58 10.39 4.63
N ALA A 395 2.55 10.98 5.23
CA ALA A 395 1.55 11.84 4.60
C ALA A 395 2.10 12.61 3.38
N GLY A 396 1.71 12.17 2.18
CA GLY A 396 2.25 12.74 0.94
C GLY A 396 1.76 12.13 -0.38
N GLY A 397 0.95 11.09 -0.38
CA GLY A 397 0.34 10.64 -1.63
C GLY A 397 -1.00 9.98 -1.41
N THR A 398 -2.05 10.78 -1.48
CA THR A 398 -3.33 10.29 -1.99
C THR A 398 -3.05 9.69 -3.37
N ALA A 399 -3.67 8.56 -3.74
CA ALA A 399 -3.63 8.10 -5.13
C ALA A 399 -4.08 9.28 -6.01
N MET A 400 -3.17 9.81 -6.82
CA MET A 400 -3.45 10.95 -7.68
C MET A 400 -3.74 10.44 -9.08
N LEU A 401 -4.85 10.92 -9.62
CA LEU A 401 -5.16 10.75 -11.02
C LEU A 401 -4.33 11.76 -11.79
N THR A 402 -3.39 11.26 -12.58
CA THR A 402 -2.68 12.08 -13.57
C THR A 402 -3.39 11.87 -14.89
N ARG A 403 -3.92 12.96 -15.46
CA ARG A 403 -4.58 12.93 -16.77
C ARG A 403 -3.58 13.05 -17.90
#